data_AF-A0A5R2MXP0-F1
#
_entry.id   AF-A0A5R2MXP0-F1
#
_cell.length_a   1.000
_cell.length_b   1.000
_cell.length_c   1.000
_cell.angle_alpha   90.00
_cell.angle_beta   90.00
_cell.angle_gamma   90.00
#
_symmetry.space_group_name_H-M   'P 1'
#
loop_
_entity.id
_entity.type
_entity.pdbx_description
1 polymer ?
#
loop_
_entity_poly.entity_id
_entity_poly.type
_entity_poly.pdbx_seq_one_letter_code
_entity_poly.pdbx_strand_id
1 'polypeptide(L)' 'DAIFPNLAGKYAVPLYPFFLDGVAGQPTLELEDGLHPNAGGVDLMVERILPTVEKAIAAAPGGS' A
#
# COMPACT_ATOMS: atom_id res chain seq x y z
N ASP A 1 -12.51 15.27 7.36
CA ASP A 1 -12.93 13.87 7.52
C ASP A 1 -12.09 12.92 6.69
N ALA A 2 -11.69 11.78 7.25
CA ALA A 2 -10.85 10.81 6.57
C ALA A 2 -11.71 9.63 6.05
N ILE A 3 -11.90 9.54 4.73
CA ILE A 3 -12.78 8.54 4.11
C ILE A 3 -12.28 7.10 4.38
N PHE A 4 -11.01 6.80 4.12
CA PHE A 4 -10.48 5.44 4.22
C PHE A 4 -10.41 4.89 5.67
N PRO A 5 -9.92 5.65 6.68
CA PRO A 5 -10.01 5.22 8.09
C PRO A 5 -11.44 4.95 8.55
N ASN A 6 -12.39 5.80 8.16
CA ASN A 6 -13.80 5.62 8.51
C ASN A 6 -14.38 4.34 7.90
N LEU A 7 -14.07 4.05 6.63
CA LEU A 7 -14.51 2.81 5.98
C LEU A 7 -13.86 1.58 6.61
N ALA A 8 -12.55 1.62 6.91
CA ALA A 8 -11.85 0.52 7.55
C ALA A 8 -12.48 0.16 8.92
N GLY A 9 -12.78 1.18 9.73
CA GLY A 9 -13.50 1.01 10.99
C GLY A 9 -14.91 0.44 10.82
N LYS A 10 -15.68 0.96 9.85
CA LYS A 10 -17.05 0.51 9.56
C LYS A 10 -17.13 -0.96 9.16
N TYR A 11 -16.19 -1.42 8.34
CA TYR A 11 -16.19 -2.80 7.80
C TYR A 11 -15.30 -3.76 8.58
N ALA A 12 -14.64 -3.30 9.65
CA ALA A 12 -13.69 -4.08 10.45
C ALA A 12 -12.60 -4.75 9.60
N VAL A 13 -12.06 -4.02 8.61
CA VAL A 13 -10.98 -4.49 7.74
C VAL A 13 -9.66 -3.77 8.06
N PRO A 14 -8.50 -4.43 7.89
CA PRO A 14 -7.20 -3.77 8.00
C PRO A 14 -7.07 -2.61 7.01
N LEU A 15 -6.31 -1.58 7.39
CA LEU A 15 -6.01 -0.42 6.55
C LEU A 15 -4.50 -0.28 6.36
N TYR A 16 -4.06 -0.25 5.10
CA TYR A 16 -2.76 0.27 4.72
C TYR A 16 -2.92 1.76 4.37
N PRO A 17 -2.41 2.69 5.20
CA PRO A 17 -2.88 4.07 5.21
C PRO A 17 -2.51 4.88 3.98
N PHE A 18 -1.38 4.59 3.32
CA PHE A 18 -1.01 5.23 2.06
C PHE A 18 -0.16 4.30 1.20
N PHE A 19 -0.71 3.86 0.06
CA PHE A 19 -0.05 2.86 -0.80
C PHE A 19 1.24 3.35 -1.46
N LEU A 20 1.31 4.64 -1.77
CA LEU A 20 2.48 5.26 -2.43
C LEU A 20 3.42 5.95 -1.43
N ASP A 21 3.33 5.61 -0.13
CA ASP A 21 4.21 6.19 0.87
C ASP A 21 5.68 5.93 0.50
N GLY A 22 6.48 7.01 0.45
CA GLY A 22 7.88 7.01 0.02
C GLY A 22 8.13 6.91 -1.48
N VAL A 23 7.09 6.84 -2.33
CA VAL A 23 7.21 6.89 -3.80
C VAL A 23 6.61 8.16 -4.37
N ALA A 24 5.42 8.54 -3.90
CA ALA A 24 4.77 9.76 -4.38
C ALA A 24 5.61 11.01 -4.08
N GLY A 25 5.82 11.84 -5.10
CA GLY A 25 6.65 13.03 -5.04
C GLY A 25 8.16 12.75 -5.03
N GLN A 26 8.58 11.53 -5.37
CA GLN A 26 9.99 11.16 -5.53
C GLN A 26 10.32 10.98 -7.02
N PRO A 27 10.91 12.00 -7.69
CA PRO A 27 11.13 11.95 -9.14
C PRO A 27 11.97 10.76 -9.62
N THR A 28 12.87 10.23 -8.76
CA THR A 28 13.68 9.06 -9.09
C THR A 28 12.91 7.74 -9.08
N LEU A 29 11.73 7.71 -8.46
CA LEU A 29 10.87 6.53 -8.31
C LEU A 29 9.58 6.63 -9.15
N GLU A 30 9.44 7.71 -9.93
CA GLU A 30 8.29 7.97 -10.80
C GLU A 30 8.67 7.88 -12.28
N LEU A 31 7.68 7.77 -13.16
CA LEU A 31 7.81 8.00 -14.60
C LEU A 31 7.99 9.50 -14.87
N GLU A 32 8.32 9.86 -16.11
CA GLU A 32 8.52 11.26 -16.53
C GLU A 32 7.29 12.16 -16.29
N ASP A 33 6.10 11.57 -16.12
CA ASP A 33 4.86 12.29 -15.82
C ASP A 33 4.74 12.75 -14.35
N GLY A 34 5.59 12.25 -13.45
CA GLY A 34 5.54 12.57 -12.01
C GLY A 34 4.28 12.09 -11.30
N LEU A 35 3.56 11.11 -11.88
CA LEU A 35 2.31 10.59 -11.32
C LEU A 35 2.36 9.08 -11.07
N HIS A 36 3.05 8.33 -11.94
CA HIS A 36 3.08 6.87 -11.86
C HIS A 36 4.44 6.38 -11.36
N PRO A 37 4.48 5.34 -10.50
CA PRO A 37 5.73 4.69 -10.13
C PRO A 37 6.45 4.10 -11.36
N ASN A 38 7.78 4.22 -11.38
CA ASN A 38 8.63 3.43 -12.28
C ASN A 38 8.95 2.06 -11.64
N ALA A 39 9.82 1.26 -12.28
CA ALA A 39 10.18 -0.06 -11.77
C ALA A 39 10.75 -0.02 -10.33
N GLY A 40 11.66 0.91 -10.03
CA GLY A 40 12.20 1.06 -8.68
C GLY A 40 11.16 1.57 -7.67
N GLY A 41 10.20 2.39 -8.11
CA GLY A 41 9.04 2.77 -7.30
C GLY A 41 8.18 1.57 -6.94
N VAL A 42 7.90 0.69 -7.90
CA VAL A 42 7.17 -0.57 -7.66
C VAL A 42 7.94 -1.48 -6.69
N ASP A 43 9.25 -1.62 -6.84
CA ASP A 43 10.08 -2.43 -5.93
C ASP A 43 9.93 -1.94 -4.47
N LEU A 44 10.04 -0.63 -4.24
CA LEU A 44 9.86 -0.03 -2.92
C LEU A 44 8.43 -0.22 -2.38
N MET A 45 7.41 -0.07 -3.24
CA MET A 45 6.02 -0.31 -2.84
C MET A 45 5.81 -1.75 -2.37
N VAL A 46 6.35 -2.72 -3.11
CA VAL A 46 6.26 -4.14 -2.78
C VAL A 46 6.98 -4.44 -1.47
N GLU A 47 8.22 -3.97 -1.31
CA GLU A 47 8.99 -4.12 -0.06
C GLU A 47 8.20 -3.64 1.16
N ARG A 48 7.55 -2.47 1.05
CA ARG A 48 6.82 -1.85 2.16
C ARG A 48 5.47 -2.50 2.46
N ILE A 49 4.72 -2.92 1.43
CA ILE A 49 3.40 -3.51 1.64
C ILE A 49 3.45 -5.00 1.99
N LEU A 50 4.51 -5.72 1.58
CA LEU A 50 4.62 -7.17 1.73
C LEU A 50 4.31 -7.67 3.16
N PRO A 51 4.86 -7.09 4.25
CA PRO A 51 4.54 -7.54 5.61
C PRO A 51 3.06 -7.38 5.98
N THR A 52 2.37 -6.39 5.39
CA THR A 52 0.92 -6.19 5.58
C THR A 52 0.12 -7.26 4.85
N VAL A 53 0.51 -7.58 3.62
CA VAL A 53 -0.14 -8.63 2.81
C VAL A 53 0.06 -10.00 3.44
N GLU A 54 1.27 -10.33 3.89
CA GLU A 54 1.57 -11.60 4.58
C GLU A 54 0.70 -11.77 5.83
N LYS A 55 0.59 -10.72 6.66
CA LYS A 55 -0.30 -10.73 7.84
C LYS A 55 -1.76 -10.90 7.47
N ALA A 56 -2.22 -10.27 6.39
CA ALA A 56 -3.60 -10.39 5.92
C ALA A 56 -3.92 -11.81 5.43
N ILE A 57 -2.99 -12.44 4.71
CA ILE A 57 -3.11 -13.84 4.26
C ILE A 57 -3.12 -14.80 5.46
N ALA A 58 -2.21 -14.62 6.43
CA ALA A 58 -2.15 -15.44 7.63
C ALA A 58 -3.42 -15.33 8.50
N ALA A 59 -4.11 -14.20 8.46
CA ALA A 59 -5.37 -13.98 9.18
C ALA A 59 -6.62 -14.44 8.40
N ALA A 60 -6.49 -14.78 7.11
CA ALA A 60 -7.61 -15.17 6.28
C ALA A 60 -8.02 -16.64 6.54
N PRO A 61 -9.33 -16.95 6.62
CA PRO A 61 -9.79 -18.34 6.73
C PRO A 61 -9.38 -19.12 5.47
N GLY A 62 -8.41 -20.02 5.59
CA GLY A 62 -7.86 -20.82 4.49
C GLY A 62 -6.36 -20.61 4.22
N GLY A 63 -5.70 -19.68 4.90
CA GLY A 63 -4.24 -19.66 4.99
C GLY A 63 -3.78 -20.86 5.82
N SER A 64 -3.19 -21.86 5.17
CA SER A 64 -2.59 -23.03 5.85
C SER A 64 -1.35 -22.64 6.63
#